data_AF-A0A445CSX2-F1
#
_entry.id   AF-A0A445CSX2-F1
#
_cell.length_a   1.000
_cell.length_b   1.000
_cell.length_c   1.000
_cell.angle_alpha   90.00
_cell.angle_beta   90.00
_cell.angle_gamma   90.00
#
_symmetry.space_group_name_H-M   'P 1'
#
loop_
_entity.id
_entity.type
_entity.pdbx_description
1 polymer ?
#
loop_
_entity_poly.entity_id
_entity_poly.type
_entity_poly.pdbx_seq_one_letter_code
_entity_poly.pdbx_strand_id
1 'polypeptide(L)' 'MNMPLQLCEARDPKGLYKLARSGKIKGFTGIDDPYEPPLNCEIEIKQENGVCPTPTAMAGQVVSYLENKGFLRS' A
#
# COMPACT_ATOMS: atom_id res chain seq x y z
N MET A 1 2.83 -0.08 2.56
CA MET A 1 1.39 -0.38 2.51
C MET A 1 1.23 -1.86 2.25
N ASN A 2 0.60 -2.60 3.16
CA ASN A 2 0.27 -4.01 2.96
C ASN A 2 -1.23 -4.12 2.67
N MET A 3 -1.57 -4.17 1.38
CA MET A 3 -2.94 -4.29 0.90
C MET A 3 -3.02 -5.45 -0.09
N PRO A 4 -4.07 -6.29 -0.04
CA PRO A 4 -4.25 -7.38 -0.99
C PRO A 4 -4.31 -6.87 -2.43
N LEU A 5 -3.70 -7.62 -3.35
CA LEU A 5 -3.69 -7.30 -4.78
C LEU A 5 -5.11 -7.09 -5.32
N GLN A 6 -6.06 -7.92 -4.91
CA GLN A 6 -7.46 -7.86 -5.34
C GLN A 6 -8.11 -6.52 -4.97
N LEU A 7 -7.77 -5.94 -3.82
CA LEU A 7 -8.26 -4.63 -3.42
C LEU A 7 -7.61 -3.51 -4.26
N CYS A 8 -6.32 -3.62 -4.54
CA CYS A 8 -5.60 -2.68 -5.40
C CYS A 8 -6.15 -2.69 -6.84
N GLU A 9 -6.38 -3.88 -7.39
CA GLU A 9 -6.96 -4.10 -8.72
C GLU A 9 -8.44 -3.68 -8.78
N ALA A 10 -9.23 -3.88 -7.71
CA ALA A 10 -10.60 -3.39 -7.66
C ALA A 10 -10.69 -1.85 -7.65
N ARG A 11 -9.70 -1.17 -7.07
CA ARG A 11 -9.65 0.30 -7.05
C ARG A 11 -9.28 0.90 -8.40
N ASP A 12 -8.31 0.28 -9.08
CA ASP A 12 -7.70 0.66 -10.37
C ASP A 12 -7.96 2.12 -10.83
N PRO A 13 -7.53 3.13 -10.06
CA PRO A 13 -7.97 4.52 -10.27
C PRO A 13 -7.48 5.10 -11.60
N LYS A 14 -6.47 4.46 -12.21
CA LYS A 14 -5.83 4.89 -13.46
C LYS A 14 -6.06 3.90 -14.61
N GLY A 15 -6.81 2.81 -14.38
CA GLY A 15 -7.02 1.77 -15.40
C GLY A 15 -5.78 0.91 -15.70
N LEU A 16 -4.72 0.98 -14.89
CA LEU A 16 -3.45 0.32 -15.15
C LEU A 16 -3.56 -1.20 -15.01
N TYR A 17 -4.27 -1.69 -13.99
CA TYR A 17 -4.50 -3.12 -13.84
C TYR A 17 -5.30 -3.69 -15.02
N LYS A 18 -6.35 -2.97 -15.45
CA LYS A 18 -7.11 -3.36 -16.65
C LYS A 18 -6.23 -3.43 -17.90
N LEU A 19 -5.35 -2.45 -18.11
CA LEU A 19 -4.42 -2.45 -19.24
C LEU A 19 -3.41 -3.60 -19.17
N ALA A 20 -2.86 -3.88 -17.98
CA ALA A 20 -1.95 -5.00 -17.74
C ALA A 20 -2.64 -6.35 -18.00
N ARG A 21 -3.85 -6.57 -17.47
CA ARG A 21 -4.66 -7.77 -17.75
C ARG A 21 -4.99 -7.95 -19.23
N SER A 22 -5.13 -6.84 -19.98
CA SER A 22 -5.33 -6.87 -21.43
C SER A 22 -4.04 -7.09 -22.25
N GLY A 23 -2.88 -7.26 -21.60
CA GLY A 23 -1.58 -7.47 -22.25
C GLY A 23 -0.97 -6.22 -22.88
N LYS A 24 -1.56 -5.03 -22.65
CA LYS A 24 -1.06 -3.76 -23.19
C LYS A 24 0.12 -3.20 -22.40
N ILE A 25 0.26 -3.61 -21.14
CA ILE A 25 1.41 -3.31 -20.28
C ILE A 25 2.00 -4.65 -19.88
N LYS A 26 3.31 -4.82 -20.11
CA LYS A 26 4.09 -5.99 -19.68
C LYS A 26 4.98 -5.60 -18.50
N GLY A 27 5.36 -6.58 -17.68
CA GLY A 27 6.19 -6.35 -16.50
C GLY A 27 5.49 -5.49 -15.44
N PHE A 28 4.18 -5.65 -15.30
CA PHE A 28 3.38 -4.94 -14.33
C PHE A 28 3.42 -5.66 -12.98
N THR A 29 3.96 -4.97 -11.99
CA THR A 29 4.13 -5.48 -10.63
C THR A 29 2.81 -5.96 -10.02
N GLY A 30 2.81 -7.19 -9.50
CA GLY A 30 1.64 -7.88 -8.96
C GLY A 30 0.81 -8.64 -10.00
N ILE A 31 1.11 -8.54 -11.30
CA ILE A 31 0.41 -9.26 -12.38
C ILE A 31 1.35 -10.25 -13.07
N ASP A 32 2.35 -9.76 -13.79
CA ASP A 32 3.33 -10.55 -14.53
C ASP A 32 4.78 -10.27 -14.10
N ASP A 33 4.96 -9.41 -13.09
CA ASP A 33 6.21 -9.16 -12.38
C ASP A 33 5.97 -9.22 -10.86
N PRO A 34 6.83 -9.84 -10.04
CA PRO A 34 6.57 -10.02 -8.61
C PRO A 34 6.72 -8.72 -7.82
N TYR A 35 5.97 -8.61 -6.72
CA TYR A 35 6.22 -7.62 -5.67
C TYR A 35 6.90 -8.30 -4.48
N GLU A 36 8.04 -7.77 -4.05
CA GLU A 36 8.76 -8.26 -2.88
C GLU A 36 8.43 -7.37 -1.67
N PRO A 37 7.63 -7.84 -0.69
CA PRO A 37 7.33 -7.06 0.50
C PRO A 37 8.59 -6.85 1.37
N PRO A 38 8.69 -5.73 2.11
CA PRO A 38 9.81 -5.50 3.01
C PRO A 38 9.93 -6.59 4.07
N LEU A 39 11.14 -7.11 4.28
CA LEU A 39 11.40 -8.16 5.28
C LEU A 39 11.34 -7.62 6.72
N ASN A 40 11.73 -6.36 6.93
CA ASN A 40 11.73 -5.71 8.23
C ASN A 40 11.35 -4.23 8.06
N CYS A 41 10.05 -3.93 8.11
CA CYS A 41 9.57 -2.56 8.02
C CYS A 41 9.35 -1.94 9.40
N GLU A 42 9.60 -0.64 9.51
CA GLU A 42 9.37 0.12 10.73
C GLU A 42 7.88 0.32 11.04
N ILE A 43 7.06 0.45 10.00
CA ILE A 43 5.61 0.62 10.08
C ILE A 43 4.94 -0.18 8.96
N GLU A 44 3.99 -1.02 9.34
CA GLU A 44 3.12 -1.72 8.40
C GLU A 44 1.70 -1.12 8.45
N ILE A 45 1.30 -0.41 7.40
CA ILE A 45 -0.08 0.05 7.23
C ILE A 45 -0.87 -0.99 6.45
N LYS A 46 -1.90 -1.58 7.07
CA LYS A 46 -2.72 -2.67 6.52
C LYS A 46 -4.21 -2.47 6.77
N GLN A 47 -5.03 -3.38 6.23
CA GLN A 47 -6.44 -3.44 6.57
C GLN A 47 -6.64 -3.87 8.03
N GLU A 48 -7.62 -3.28 8.69
CA GLU A 48 -8.07 -3.68 10.02
C GLU A 48 -9.45 -4.30 9.87
N ASN A 49 -9.61 -5.59 10.26
CA ASN A 49 -10.85 -6.35 10.11
C ASN A 49 -11.45 -6.32 8.69
N GLY A 50 -10.59 -6.37 7.67
CA GLY A 50 -11.00 -6.32 6.26
C GLY A 50 -11.38 -4.93 5.76
N VAL A 51 -11.29 -3.89 6.60
CA VAL A 51 -11.58 -2.50 6.23
C VAL A 51 -10.27 -1.77 5.98
N CYS A 52 -10.20 -1.03 4.87
CA CYS A 52 -9.05 -0.14 4.63
C CYS A 52 -9.20 1.12 5.50
N PRO A 53 -8.20 1.46 6.33
CA PRO A 53 -8.22 2.71 7.07
C PRO A 53 -8.23 3.93 6.14
N THR A 54 -8.73 5.06 6.65
CA THR A 54 -8.74 6.32 5.91
C THR A 54 -7.32 6.87 5.76
N PRO A 55 -7.04 7.68 4.72
CA PRO A 55 -5.73 8.32 4.57
C PRO A 55 -5.28 9.11 5.81
N THR A 56 -6.21 9.80 6.47
CA THR A 56 -5.94 10.54 7.71
C THR A 56 -5.53 9.62 8.86
N ALA A 57 -6.22 8.49 9.06
CA ALA A 57 -5.86 7.53 10.09
C ALA A 57 -4.47 6.91 9.83
N MET A 58 -4.19 6.54 8.58
CA MET A 58 -2.88 6.01 8.17
C MET A 58 -1.75 7.03 8.38
N ALA A 59 -1.99 8.30 8.02
CA ALA A 59 -1.04 9.38 8.27
C ALA A 59 -0.81 9.58 9.78
N GLY A 60 -1.87 9.50 10.59
CA GLY A 60 -1.78 9.55 12.05
C GLY A 60 -0.85 8.49 12.64
N GLN A 61 -0.92 7.24 12.15
CA GLN A 61 -0.01 6.18 12.58
C GLN A 61 1.46 6.53 12.29
N VAL A 62 1.75 7.12 11.12
CA VAL A 62 3.10 7.56 10.77
C VAL A 62 3.57 8.70 11.66
N VAL A 63 2.71 9.69 11.91
CA VAL A 63 3.03 10.82 12.80
C VAL A 63 3.35 10.31 14.21
N SER A 64 2.49 9.47 14.80
CA SER A 64 2.75 8.90 16.13
C SER A 64 4.05 8.10 16.18
N TYR A 65 4.41 7.37 15.13
CA TYR A 65 5.72 6.71 15.06
C TYR A 65 6.87 7.72 15.10
N LEU A 66 6.78 8.81 14.33
CA LEU A 66 7.82 9.83 14.28
C LEU A 66 7.97 10.58 15.61
N GLU A 67 6.85 10.88 16.30
CA GLU A 67 6.84 11.45 17.65
C GLU A 67 7.53 10.52 18.66
N ASN A 68 7.15 9.24 18.68
CA ASN A 68 7.71 8.25 19.60
C ASN A 68 9.21 8.00 19.37
N LYS A 69 9.69 8.15 18.13
CA LYS A 69 11.11 8.08 17.80
C LYS A 69 11.87 9.38 18.10
N GLY A 70 11.18 10.44 18.51
CA GLY A 70 11.76 11.74 18.81
C GLY A 70 12.18 12.54 17.57
N PHE A 71 11.67 12.18 16.38
CA PHE A 71 11.92 12.92 15.14
C PHE A 71 11.12 14.21 15.07
N LEU A 72 10.01 14.28 15.82
CA LEU A 72 9.19 15.47 15.95
C LEU A 72 9.48 16.08 17.33
N ARG A 73 10.34 17.10 17.35
CA ARG A 73 10.55 17.96 18.54
C ARG A 73 9.68 19.19 18.42
N SER A 74 9.04 19.56 19.52
CA SER A 74 8.59 20.93 19.79
C SER A 74 9.78 21.86 20.00
#